data_AF-A0A2E9QXT3-F1
#
_entry.id   AF-A0A2E9QXT3-F1
#
_cell.length_a   1.000
_cell.length_b   1.000
_cell.length_c   1.000
_cell.angle_alpha   90.00
_cell.angle_beta   90.00
_cell.angle_gamma   90.00
#
_symmetry.space_group_name_H-M   'P 1'
#
loop_
_entity.id
_entity.type
_entity.pdbx_description
1 polymer ?
#
loop_
_entity_poly.entity_id
_entity_poly.type
_entity_poly.pdbx_seq_one_letter_code
_entity_poly.pdbx_strand_id
1 'polypeptide(L)'
;MDTLVSTSFVELSTQSQAGLSLSRRMKFLSLNVGLLDLQVAGLRLVPTPFLEERVGALVETLLISDADVIALQEIYSYTHKLFLIERLHEVFAHTYFDPMQRRFSLDNGLLLLSRHPIKNPILRHYRYKTWEERLLSTKGFLLCTIQLPEEREILILNTHMTAGGATNPQGQRACRVRQSQAKEILYTFGQMPNKESILIGDFNCGPYVDAETFNMFLADFVSPTPVPLETWDAENILNQMGPYASEHHPSQAIDHILISKALHEKCTIHDTRLMYNEPTVYIETLDKKVTLSDHYGIQIELEL
;
A
#
# COMPACT_ATOMS: atom_id res chain seq x y z
N MET A 1 55.21 -25.39 46.07
CA MET A 1 54.20 -24.58 46.76
C MET A 1 54.30 -23.18 46.19
N ASP A 2 53.47 -22.66 45.30
CA ASP A 2 52.27 -23.19 44.66
C ASP A 2 52.15 -22.54 43.27
N THR A 3 51.61 -23.37 42.39
CA THR A 3 51.05 -23.21 41.04
C THR A 3 50.73 -21.82 40.50
N LEU A 4 51.38 -21.50 39.38
CA LEU A 4 50.87 -20.66 38.29
C LEU A 4 49.68 -21.37 37.62
N VAL A 5 48.50 -20.75 37.63
CA VAL A 5 47.34 -21.21 36.85
C VAL A 5 47.36 -20.49 35.50
N SER A 6 47.82 -21.23 34.49
CA SER A 6 47.60 -20.95 33.07
C SER A 6 46.19 -21.42 32.72
N THR A 7 45.27 -20.51 32.42
CA THR A 7 43.98 -20.85 31.80
C THR A 7 44.11 -20.73 30.28
N SER A 8 44.28 -21.88 29.66
CA SER A 8 44.08 -22.14 28.24
C SER A 8 42.65 -21.79 27.80
N PHE A 9 42.54 -20.97 26.77
CA PHE A 9 41.31 -20.81 25.99
C PHE A 9 40.98 -22.16 25.34
N VAL A 10 39.81 -22.72 25.68
CA VAL A 10 39.21 -23.84 24.95
C VAL A 10 38.20 -23.23 23.98
N GLU A 11 38.54 -23.22 22.70
CA GLU A 11 37.56 -23.07 21.63
C GLU A 11 36.60 -24.26 21.69
N LEU A 12 35.37 -24.02 22.14
CA LEU A 12 34.28 -24.95 21.94
C LEU A 12 33.65 -24.64 20.59
N SER A 13 34.06 -25.42 19.59
CA SER A 13 33.35 -25.60 18.34
C SER A 13 32.01 -26.29 18.62
N THR A 14 30.92 -25.52 18.66
CA THR A 14 29.59 -26.09 18.46
C THR A 14 29.30 -26.14 16.98
N GLN A 15 29.41 -27.36 16.46
CA GLN A 15 28.97 -27.77 15.14
C GLN A 15 27.54 -27.29 14.85
N SER A 16 27.37 -26.94 13.57
CA SER A 16 26.13 -26.68 12.84
C SER A 16 24.88 -27.35 13.43
N GLN A 17 23.94 -26.52 13.89
CA GLN A 17 22.53 -26.82 13.64
C GLN A 17 22.18 -26.21 12.29
N ALA A 18 22.14 -27.06 11.27
CA ALA A 18 21.29 -26.83 10.12
C ALA A 18 19.85 -26.78 10.64
N GLY A 19 19.38 -25.58 11.00
CA GLY A 19 17.99 -25.34 11.33
C GLY A 19 17.18 -25.42 10.04
N LEU A 20 16.16 -26.27 10.01
CA LEU A 20 15.14 -26.23 8.97
C LEU A 20 14.64 -24.79 8.85
N SER A 21 14.73 -24.22 7.65
CA SER A 21 14.00 -23.01 7.30
C SER A 21 12.52 -23.28 7.57
N LEU A 22 12.00 -22.71 8.66
CA LEU A 22 10.57 -22.72 8.92
C LEU A 22 9.99 -21.67 7.99
N SER A 23 9.46 -22.14 6.87
CA SER A 23 8.69 -21.32 5.95
C SER A 23 7.68 -20.49 6.74
N ARG A 24 7.78 -19.16 6.64
CA ARG A 24 6.96 -18.25 7.44
C ARG A 24 5.85 -17.71 6.55
N ARG A 25 4.62 -17.85 7.04
CA ARG A 25 3.48 -17.17 6.45
C ARG A 25 3.54 -15.68 6.77
N MET A 26 3.42 -14.87 5.74
CA MET A 26 3.45 -13.42 5.80
C MET A 26 2.23 -12.83 5.11
N LYS A 27 1.63 -11.84 5.77
CA LYS A 27 0.43 -11.16 5.28
C LYS A 27 0.75 -9.75 4.81
N PHE A 28 0.36 -9.44 3.59
CA PHE A 28 0.52 -8.11 2.99
C PHE A 28 -0.86 -7.51 2.72
N LEU A 29 -1.10 -6.30 3.19
CA LEU A 29 -2.38 -5.59 3.05
C LEU A 29 -2.19 -4.30 2.25
N SER A 30 -3.02 -4.12 1.23
CA SER A 30 -3.22 -2.85 0.53
C SER A 30 -4.53 -2.22 0.95
N LEU A 31 -4.55 -0.92 1.21
CA LEU A 31 -5.79 -0.19 1.46
C LEU A 31 -5.65 1.29 1.06
N ASN A 32 -6.37 1.69 0.02
CA ASN A 32 -6.69 3.09 -0.19
C ASN A 32 -7.73 3.50 0.86
N VAL A 33 -7.40 4.45 1.74
CA VAL A 33 -8.28 4.87 2.85
C VAL A 33 -9.26 5.99 2.47
N GLY A 34 -9.14 6.55 1.26
CA GLY A 34 -10.08 7.56 0.75
C GLY A 34 -10.21 8.77 1.68
N LEU A 35 -9.09 9.27 2.22
CA LEU A 35 -9.02 10.39 3.16
C LEU A 35 -8.43 11.65 2.53
N LEU A 36 -8.88 11.94 1.30
CA LEU A 36 -8.56 13.15 0.57
C LEU A 36 -9.22 14.38 1.21
N ASP A 37 -8.57 14.95 2.25
CA ASP A 37 -8.97 16.24 2.86
C ASP A 37 -8.13 17.38 2.29
N LEU A 38 -8.61 17.98 1.19
CA LEU A 38 -7.89 19.07 0.52
C LEU A 38 -8.22 20.41 1.15
N GLN A 39 -7.21 21.03 1.77
CA GLN A 39 -7.31 22.38 2.32
C GLN A 39 -6.46 23.38 1.52
N VAL A 40 -7.08 24.45 1.04
CA VAL A 40 -6.40 25.56 0.37
C VAL A 40 -6.76 26.86 1.07
N ALA A 41 -5.76 27.55 1.64
CA ALA A 41 -5.93 28.80 2.37
C ALA A 41 -7.00 28.75 3.50
N GLY A 42 -7.12 27.61 4.18
CA GLY A 42 -8.10 27.39 5.26
C GLY A 42 -9.49 26.96 4.80
N LEU A 43 -9.74 26.84 3.48
CA LEU A 43 -10.98 26.32 2.91
C LEU A 43 -10.81 24.84 2.55
N ARG A 44 -11.71 23.98 3.05
CA ARG A 44 -11.82 22.57 2.63
C ARG A 44 -12.49 22.51 1.25
N LEU A 45 -11.72 22.15 0.22
CA LEU A 45 -12.19 22.09 -1.17
C LEU A 45 -12.82 20.74 -1.52
N VAL A 46 -12.35 19.65 -0.90
CA VAL A 46 -12.90 18.30 -1.09
C VAL A 46 -13.14 17.73 0.31
N PRO A 47 -14.35 17.89 0.86
CA PRO A 47 -14.65 17.35 2.19
C PRO A 47 -14.80 15.84 2.09
N THR A 48 -13.94 15.13 2.81
CA THR A 48 -14.06 13.68 2.92
C THR A 48 -15.22 13.31 3.86
N PRO A 49 -16.21 12.50 3.44
CA PRO A 49 -17.31 12.10 4.32
C PRO A 49 -16.80 11.36 5.57
N PHE A 50 -17.32 11.73 6.75
CA PHE A 50 -17.11 11.03 8.02
C PHE A 50 -15.63 10.78 8.36
N LEU A 51 -14.79 11.77 8.06
CA LEU A 51 -13.34 11.68 8.16
C LEU A 51 -12.85 11.21 9.54
N GLU A 52 -13.34 11.84 10.61
CA GLU A 52 -12.88 11.56 11.97
C GLU A 52 -13.34 10.18 12.44
N GLU A 53 -14.59 9.80 12.16
CA GLU A 53 -15.14 8.49 12.51
C GLU A 53 -14.38 7.36 11.79
N ARG A 54 -14.08 7.54 10.50
CA ARG A 54 -13.32 6.56 9.71
C ARG A 54 -11.86 6.49 10.14
N VAL A 55 -11.20 7.62 10.43
CA VAL A 55 -9.84 7.65 11.00
C VAL A 55 -9.78 6.93 12.35
N GLY A 56 -10.77 7.15 13.22
CA GLY A 56 -10.86 6.47 14.51
C GLY A 56 -10.98 4.95 14.37
N ALA A 57 -11.78 4.49 13.40
CA ALA A 57 -11.98 3.06 13.13
C ALA A 57 -10.78 2.36 12.48
N LEU A 58 -9.87 3.11 11.82
CA LEU A 58 -8.70 2.51 11.15
C LEU A 58 -7.79 1.75 12.12
N VAL A 59 -7.55 2.27 13.33
CA VAL A 59 -6.58 1.67 14.27
C VAL A 59 -6.94 0.22 14.60
N GLU A 60 -8.15 0.00 15.12
CA GLU A 60 -8.61 -1.34 15.48
C GLU A 60 -8.68 -2.26 14.26
N THR A 61 -9.17 -1.73 13.14
CA THR A 61 -9.34 -2.49 11.90
C THR A 61 -8.00 -2.98 11.35
N LEU A 62 -6.97 -2.13 11.32
CA LEU A 62 -5.63 -2.50 10.87
C LEU A 62 -4.94 -3.49 11.81
N LEU A 63 -5.21 -3.42 13.12
CA LEU A 63 -4.70 -4.41 14.09
C LEU A 63 -5.35 -5.80 13.88
N ILE A 64 -6.67 -5.85 13.69
CA ILE A 64 -7.43 -7.08 13.45
C ILE A 64 -7.00 -7.78 12.15
N SER A 65 -6.53 -7.01 11.16
CA SER A 65 -6.05 -7.54 9.89
C SER A 65 -4.93 -8.58 10.04
N ASP A 66 -4.17 -8.51 11.14
CA ASP A 66 -3.00 -9.33 11.41
C ASP A 66 -1.95 -9.29 10.28
N ALA A 67 -1.93 -8.22 9.49
CA ALA A 67 -0.94 -8.04 8.44
C ALA A 67 0.47 -7.83 9.02
N ASP A 68 1.49 -8.35 8.33
CA ASP A 68 2.89 -8.08 8.66
C ASP A 68 3.39 -6.80 8.00
N VAL A 69 2.87 -6.47 6.81
CA VAL A 69 3.13 -5.24 6.08
C VAL A 69 1.81 -4.64 5.58
N ILE A 70 1.59 -3.36 5.84
CA ILE A 70 0.41 -2.60 5.40
C ILE A 70 0.88 -1.42 4.55
N ALA A 71 0.36 -1.33 3.34
CA ALA A 71 0.54 -0.23 2.42
C ALA A 71 -0.77 0.57 2.32
N LEU A 72 -0.76 1.78 2.87
CA LEU A 72 -1.89 2.71 2.80
C LEU A 72 -1.69 3.74 1.69
N GLN A 73 -2.80 4.08 1.03
CA GLN A 73 -2.92 5.16 0.05
C GLN A 73 -3.99 6.18 0.50
N GLU A 74 -3.89 7.41 -0.01
CA GLU A 74 -4.81 8.53 0.30
C GLU A 74 -4.90 8.97 1.76
N ILE A 75 -3.86 8.73 2.57
CA ILE A 75 -3.73 9.37 3.87
C ILE A 75 -2.88 10.65 3.76
N TYR A 76 -3.50 11.76 3.39
CA TYR A 76 -2.77 13.01 3.10
C TYR A 76 -2.43 13.84 4.34
N SER A 77 -3.27 13.78 5.37
CA SER A 77 -3.07 14.57 6.58
C SER A 77 -1.90 14.04 7.40
N TYR A 78 -0.92 14.91 7.66
CA TYR A 78 0.22 14.60 8.53
C TYR A 78 -0.21 14.20 9.94
N THR A 79 -1.23 14.87 10.49
CA THR A 79 -1.73 14.53 11.84
C THR A 79 -2.39 13.17 11.86
N HIS A 80 -3.12 12.77 10.81
CA HIS A 80 -3.69 11.42 10.71
C HIS A 80 -2.60 10.34 10.58
N LYS A 81 -1.54 10.61 9.81
CA LYS A 81 -0.38 9.70 9.75
C LYS A 81 0.25 9.51 11.12
N LEU A 82 0.54 10.61 11.83
CA LEU A 82 1.13 10.54 13.17
C LEU A 82 0.22 9.82 14.15
N PHE A 83 -1.09 10.09 14.11
CA PHE A 83 -2.08 9.39 14.92
C PHE A 83 -2.03 7.88 14.69
N LEU A 84 -2.06 7.41 13.44
CA LEU A 84 -1.96 5.98 13.13
C LEU A 84 -0.63 5.39 13.59
N ILE A 85 0.49 6.06 13.31
CA ILE A 85 1.83 5.60 13.71
C ILE A 85 1.92 5.44 15.23
N GLU A 86 1.49 6.43 16.00
CA GLU A 86 1.52 6.39 17.46
C GLU A 86 0.66 5.26 18.01
N ARG A 87 -0.55 5.07 17.47
CA ARG A 87 -1.50 4.06 17.96
C ARG A 87 -1.16 2.64 17.54
N LEU A 88 -0.38 2.48 16.46
CA LEU A 88 -0.02 1.18 15.89
C LEU A 88 1.42 0.74 16.21
N HIS A 89 2.21 1.60 16.87
CA HIS A 89 3.66 1.39 17.04
C HIS A 89 4.03 0.08 17.78
N GLU A 90 3.18 -0.39 18.70
CA GLU A 90 3.45 -1.62 19.47
C GLU A 90 3.49 -2.87 18.57
N VAL A 91 2.72 -2.86 17.49
CA VAL A 91 2.68 -3.96 16.50
C VAL A 91 3.55 -3.63 15.29
N PHE A 92 3.42 -2.41 14.76
CA PHE A 92 4.12 -1.94 13.58
C PHE A 92 5.24 -0.98 13.98
N ALA A 93 6.30 -1.52 14.59
CA ALA A 93 7.45 -0.74 15.06
C ALA A 93 8.23 -0.04 13.94
N HIS A 94 8.03 -0.45 12.69
CA HIS A 94 8.72 0.10 11.52
C HIS A 94 7.72 0.74 10.58
N THR A 95 7.80 2.07 10.47
CA THR A 95 6.89 2.85 9.62
C THR A 95 7.68 3.77 8.71
N TYR A 96 7.18 4.01 7.50
CA TYR A 96 7.75 5.01 6.62
C TYR A 96 6.68 5.78 5.86
N PHE A 97 6.82 7.10 5.85
CA PHE A 97 6.21 8.01 4.91
C PHE A 97 7.23 9.12 4.63
N ASP A 98 7.13 9.76 3.47
CA ASP A 98 7.97 10.92 3.17
C ASP A 98 7.35 12.19 3.80
N PRO A 99 8.03 12.85 4.75
CA PRO A 99 7.49 14.02 5.44
C PRO A 99 7.60 15.31 4.60
N MET A 100 8.14 15.26 3.37
CA MET A 100 8.37 16.44 2.54
C MET A 100 7.06 17.13 2.13
N GLN A 101 6.59 18.03 3.00
CA GLN A 101 5.58 19.03 2.66
C GLN A 101 6.28 20.18 1.94
N ARG A 102 6.02 20.34 0.63
CA ARG A 102 6.28 21.63 0.00
C ARG A 102 5.21 22.59 0.50
N ARG A 103 5.60 23.83 0.83
CA ARG A 103 4.77 24.88 1.46
C ARG A 103 3.42 25.17 0.78
N PHE A 104 3.19 24.62 -0.42
CA PHE A 104 1.97 24.73 -1.22
C PHE A 104 1.57 23.43 -1.95
N SER A 105 2.15 22.26 -1.65
CA SER A 105 1.70 21.00 -2.25
C SER A 105 1.20 20.04 -1.20
N LEU A 106 0.17 19.28 -1.58
CA LEU A 106 -0.31 18.14 -0.83
C LEU A 106 0.78 17.08 -0.76
N ASP A 107 0.71 16.36 0.35
CA ASP A 107 1.42 15.13 0.60
C ASP A 107 1.13 14.09 -0.54
N ASN A 108 1.98 13.07 -0.66
CA ASN A 108 1.82 11.99 -1.64
C ASN A 108 0.72 10.97 -1.26
N GLY A 109 0.23 11.00 -0.03
CA GLY A 109 -0.85 10.15 0.48
C GLY A 109 -0.43 8.73 0.86
N LEU A 110 0.87 8.40 0.81
CA LEU A 110 1.36 7.05 1.10
C LEU A 110 1.89 6.94 2.53
N LEU A 111 1.60 5.78 3.14
CA LEU A 111 2.16 5.35 4.41
C LEU A 111 2.41 3.84 4.34
N LEU A 112 3.59 3.40 4.79
CA LEU A 112 3.93 2.00 4.95
C LEU A 112 4.10 1.69 6.44
N LEU A 113 3.44 0.64 6.91
CA LEU A 113 3.55 0.10 8.27
C LEU A 113 4.07 -1.34 8.17
N SER A 114 5.00 -1.71 9.04
CA SER A 114 5.63 -3.03 9.00
C SER A 114 6.00 -3.52 10.39
N ARG A 115 5.75 -4.82 10.64
CA ARG A 115 6.28 -5.56 11.79
C ARG A 115 7.78 -5.83 11.67
N HIS A 116 8.31 -5.70 10.45
CA HIS A 116 9.68 -6.02 10.06
C HIS A 116 10.47 -4.76 9.68
N PRO A 117 11.81 -4.72 9.89
CA PRO A 117 12.61 -3.54 9.58
C PRO A 117 12.48 -3.07 8.13
N ILE A 118 12.21 -1.77 7.96
CA ILE A 118 12.22 -1.08 6.67
C ILE A 118 13.63 -0.54 6.41
N LYS A 119 14.22 -0.89 5.27
CA LYS A 119 15.55 -0.43 4.83
C LYS A 119 15.45 0.39 3.55
N ASN A 120 16.37 1.35 3.41
CA ASN A 120 16.54 2.19 2.23
C ASN A 120 15.25 2.79 1.64
N PRO A 121 14.33 3.31 2.48
CA PRO A 121 13.07 3.82 1.95
C PRO A 121 13.30 5.08 1.13
N ILE A 122 12.63 5.18 -0.01
CA ILE A 122 12.69 6.34 -0.90
C ILE A 122 11.32 6.56 -1.56
N LEU A 123 10.87 7.82 -1.58
CA LEU A 123 9.74 8.22 -2.41
C LEU A 123 10.25 8.67 -3.78
N ARG A 124 9.67 8.11 -4.85
CA ARG A 124 9.87 8.59 -6.22
C ARG A 124 8.59 9.20 -6.75
N HIS A 125 8.63 10.50 -7.02
CA HIS A 125 7.50 11.19 -7.65
C HIS A 125 7.41 10.87 -9.13
N TYR A 126 6.19 10.72 -9.63
CA TYR A 126 5.95 10.58 -11.07
C TYR A 126 6.35 11.84 -11.83
N ARG A 127 7.03 11.66 -12.96
CA ARG A 127 7.37 12.76 -13.87
C ARG A 127 6.16 13.17 -14.69
N TYR A 128 5.36 12.19 -15.12
CA TYR A 128 4.13 12.43 -15.86
C TYR A 128 2.93 12.51 -14.90
N LYS A 129 2.27 13.66 -14.93
CA LYS A 129 1.16 14.04 -14.04
C LYS A 129 0.07 14.77 -14.82
N THR A 130 -1.18 14.64 -14.36
CA THR A 130 -2.26 15.54 -14.81
C THR A 130 -1.98 16.98 -14.37
N TRP A 131 -2.73 17.96 -14.90
CA TRP A 131 -2.41 19.37 -14.61
C TRP A 131 -2.78 19.73 -13.16
N GLU A 132 -3.81 19.11 -12.61
CA GLU A 132 -4.26 19.20 -11.21
C GLU A 132 -3.21 18.60 -10.29
N GLU A 133 -2.70 17.40 -10.62
CA GLU A 133 -1.63 16.74 -9.88
C GLU A 133 -0.34 17.58 -9.89
N ARG A 134 -0.04 18.30 -10.98
CA ARG A 134 1.13 19.21 -11.03
C ARG A 134 1.02 20.36 -10.04
N LEU A 135 -0.19 20.81 -9.73
CA LEU A 135 -0.44 21.94 -8.85
C LEU A 135 -0.65 21.52 -7.39
N LEU A 136 -1.29 20.39 -7.16
CA LEU A 136 -1.81 20.03 -5.85
C LEU A 136 -1.15 18.78 -5.26
N SER A 137 -0.92 17.69 -5.99
CA SER A 137 -0.50 16.41 -5.38
C SER A 137 0.84 15.87 -5.87
N THR A 138 1.68 15.46 -4.91
CA THR A 138 2.99 14.86 -5.21
C THR A 138 2.93 13.34 -5.37
N LYS A 139 1.92 12.82 -6.09
CA LYS A 139 1.79 11.39 -6.42
C LYS A 139 3.10 10.78 -6.91
N GLY A 140 3.31 9.54 -6.52
CA GLY A 140 4.53 8.78 -6.73
C GLY A 140 4.38 7.37 -6.18
N PHE A 141 5.51 6.73 -5.93
CA PHE A 141 5.56 5.45 -5.26
C PHE A 141 6.68 5.42 -4.22
N LEU A 142 6.42 4.75 -3.11
CA LEU A 142 7.34 4.50 -2.01
C LEU A 142 8.02 3.16 -2.26
N LEU A 143 9.34 3.19 -2.40
CA LEU A 143 10.18 2.02 -2.59
C LEU A 143 10.98 1.76 -1.31
N CYS A 144 10.99 0.53 -0.82
CA CYS A 144 11.83 0.15 0.30
C CYS A 144 12.13 -1.35 0.27
N THR A 145 13.08 -1.78 1.09
CA THR A 145 13.32 -3.20 1.36
C THR A 145 12.76 -3.55 2.72
N ILE A 146 12.01 -4.64 2.81
CA ILE A 146 11.62 -5.24 4.09
C ILE A 146 12.61 -6.35 4.41
N GLN A 147 13.28 -6.23 5.54
CA GLN A 147 14.19 -7.24 6.05
C GLN A 147 13.40 -8.28 6.86
N LEU A 148 13.32 -9.48 6.32
CA LEU A 148 12.66 -10.63 6.93
C LEU A 148 13.63 -11.40 7.85
N PRO A 149 13.13 -12.36 8.65
CA PRO A 149 14.01 -13.29 9.34
C PRO A 149 14.99 -13.99 8.38
N GLU A 150 16.09 -14.51 8.92
CA GLU A 150 17.13 -15.22 8.15
C GLU A 150 17.80 -14.35 7.06
N GLU A 151 17.80 -13.02 7.24
CA GLU A 151 18.42 -12.05 6.32
C GLU A 151 17.82 -12.03 4.90
N ARG A 152 16.62 -12.60 4.71
CA ARG A 152 15.91 -12.49 3.43
C ARG A 152 15.38 -11.06 3.26
N GLU A 153 15.50 -10.54 2.05
CA GLU A 153 15.04 -9.21 1.69
C GLU A 153 13.99 -9.27 0.59
N ILE A 154 12.87 -8.57 0.79
CA ILE A 154 11.84 -8.37 -0.23
C ILE A 154 11.69 -6.88 -0.50
N LEU A 155 11.70 -6.52 -1.78
CA LEU A 155 11.44 -5.16 -2.21
C LEU A 155 9.94 -4.87 -2.21
N ILE A 156 9.51 -3.81 -1.54
CA ILE A 156 8.12 -3.34 -1.55
C ILE A 156 8.04 -2.01 -2.29
N LEU A 157 7.06 -1.92 -3.19
CA LEU A 157 6.71 -0.69 -3.90
C LEU A 157 5.24 -0.35 -3.64
N ASN A 158 4.99 0.58 -2.73
CA ASN A 158 3.65 1.11 -2.46
C ASN A 158 3.34 2.26 -3.43
N THR A 159 2.25 2.19 -4.19
CA THR A 159 1.87 3.19 -5.19
C THR A 159 0.42 3.68 -5.05
N HIS A 160 0.19 4.91 -5.51
CA HIS A 160 -1.13 5.41 -5.88
C HIS A 160 -1.00 6.13 -7.24
N MET A 161 -1.48 5.48 -8.30
CA MET A 161 -1.40 6.01 -9.67
C MET A 161 -2.51 7.05 -9.94
N THR A 162 -2.51 7.66 -11.13
CA THR A 162 -3.52 8.67 -11.47
C THR A 162 -4.90 8.06 -11.67
N ALA A 163 -5.89 8.68 -11.03
CA ALA A 163 -7.31 8.44 -11.27
C ALA A 163 -7.85 9.26 -12.45
N GLY A 164 -7.02 10.08 -13.12
CA GLY A 164 -7.44 10.95 -14.23
C GLY A 164 -7.77 12.41 -13.85
N GLY A 165 -7.74 12.77 -12.57
CA GLY A 165 -7.94 14.16 -12.11
C GLY A 165 -9.39 14.63 -12.29
N ALA A 166 -9.60 15.89 -12.72
CA ALA A 166 -10.94 16.42 -13.03
C ALA A 166 -11.46 15.97 -14.41
N THR A 167 -10.81 14.98 -15.02
CA THR A 167 -11.20 14.39 -16.30
C THR A 167 -11.66 12.96 -16.10
N ASN A 168 -12.52 12.45 -17.00
CA ASN A 168 -13.02 11.08 -16.94
C ASN A 168 -11.86 10.09 -16.63
N PRO A 169 -11.93 9.33 -15.52
CA PRO A 169 -10.90 8.37 -15.11
C PRO A 169 -10.52 7.30 -16.15
N GLN A 170 -11.45 7.01 -17.07
CA GLN A 170 -11.29 6.07 -18.17
C GLN A 170 -11.02 6.79 -19.51
N GLY A 171 -10.87 8.11 -19.49
CA GLY A 171 -10.55 8.92 -20.66
C GLY A 171 -9.13 8.66 -21.17
N GLN A 172 -8.92 8.78 -22.47
CA GLN A 172 -7.64 8.48 -23.12
C GLN A 172 -6.45 9.26 -22.53
N ARG A 173 -6.68 10.46 -21.99
CA ARG A 173 -5.64 11.25 -21.31
C ARG A 173 -5.20 10.60 -20.00
N ALA A 174 -6.16 10.16 -19.17
CA ALA A 174 -5.90 9.48 -17.91
C ALA A 174 -5.11 8.19 -18.16
N CYS A 175 -5.55 7.35 -19.11
CA CYS A 175 -4.85 6.13 -19.48
C CYS A 175 -3.41 6.40 -19.93
N ARG A 176 -3.15 7.40 -20.79
CA ARG A 176 -1.77 7.73 -21.21
C ARG A 176 -0.86 8.16 -20.06
N VAL A 177 -1.38 8.93 -19.10
CA VAL A 177 -0.62 9.31 -17.91
C VAL A 177 -0.35 8.07 -17.07
N ARG A 178 -1.36 7.22 -16.84
CA ARG A 178 -1.23 5.97 -16.08
C ARG A 178 -0.22 5.01 -16.71
N GLN A 179 -0.25 4.83 -18.03
CA GLN A 179 0.77 4.07 -18.79
C GLN A 179 2.17 4.65 -18.58
N SER A 180 2.32 5.97 -18.54
CA SER A 180 3.61 6.61 -18.31
C SER A 180 4.11 6.36 -16.88
N GLN A 181 3.21 6.42 -15.89
CA GLN A 181 3.51 6.08 -14.50
C GLN A 181 3.89 4.60 -14.33
N ALA A 182 3.20 3.69 -15.01
CA ALA A 182 3.54 2.26 -15.04
C ALA A 182 4.93 2.03 -15.64
N LYS A 183 5.29 2.73 -16.72
CA LYS A 183 6.64 2.70 -17.30
C LYS A 183 7.70 3.18 -16.31
N GLU A 184 7.42 4.19 -15.51
CA GLU A 184 8.35 4.68 -14.47
C GLU A 184 8.56 3.65 -13.36
N ILE A 185 7.49 2.97 -12.91
CA ILE A 185 7.57 1.85 -11.95
C ILE A 185 8.41 0.71 -12.53
N LEU A 186 8.04 0.22 -13.73
CA LEU A 186 8.69 -0.93 -14.37
C LEU A 186 10.16 -0.64 -14.71
N TYR A 187 10.47 0.58 -15.17
CA TYR A 187 11.85 1.01 -15.36
C TYR A 187 12.63 0.95 -14.05
N THR A 188 12.05 1.49 -12.97
CA THR A 188 12.67 1.47 -11.64
C THR A 188 12.91 0.04 -11.15
N PHE A 189 11.91 -0.84 -11.24
CA PHE A 189 12.03 -2.27 -10.94
C PHE A 189 13.12 -2.93 -11.79
N GLY A 190 13.18 -2.62 -13.09
CA GLY A 190 14.20 -3.10 -14.02
C GLY A 190 15.63 -2.79 -13.59
N GLN A 191 15.85 -1.67 -12.89
CA GLN A 191 17.17 -1.27 -12.37
C GLN A 191 17.55 -1.92 -11.03
N MET A 192 16.62 -2.61 -10.35
CA MET A 192 16.91 -3.19 -9.03
C MET A 192 17.74 -4.47 -9.14
N PRO A 193 18.76 -4.67 -8.28
CA PRO A 193 19.57 -5.89 -8.29
C PRO A 193 18.78 -7.10 -7.79
N ASN A 194 18.00 -6.94 -6.71
CA ASN A 194 17.06 -7.95 -6.25
C ASN A 194 15.73 -7.81 -7.02
N LYS A 195 15.25 -8.91 -7.60
CA LYS A 195 13.98 -8.98 -8.32
C LYS A 195 12.84 -9.58 -7.51
N GLU A 196 13.10 -10.11 -6.31
CA GLU A 196 12.04 -10.55 -5.39
C GLU A 196 11.31 -9.33 -4.83
N SER A 197 10.10 -9.08 -5.32
CA SER A 197 9.38 -7.85 -5.01
C SER A 197 7.87 -8.02 -5.01
N ILE A 198 7.22 -7.10 -4.29
CA ILE A 198 5.77 -6.93 -4.26
C ILE A 198 5.48 -5.49 -4.65
N LEU A 199 4.68 -5.29 -5.70
CA LEU A 199 4.04 -4.01 -5.99
C LEU A 199 2.68 -4.02 -5.31
N ILE A 200 2.33 -2.95 -4.60
CA ILE A 200 1.15 -2.92 -3.75
C ILE A 200 0.52 -1.52 -3.79
N GLY A 201 -0.81 -1.44 -3.84
CA GLY A 201 -1.51 -0.16 -3.75
C GLY A 201 -2.66 -0.01 -4.73
N ASP A 202 -3.05 1.24 -4.93
CA ASP A 202 -4.06 1.66 -5.88
C ASP A 202 -3.39 1.97 -7.23
N PHE A 203 -3.59 1.09 -8.20
CA PHE A 203 -3.05 1.25 -9.55
C PHE A 203 -3.97 2.07 -10.45
N ASN A 204 -5.22 2.30 -10.04
CA ASN A 204 -6.28 2.88 -10.87
C ASN A 204 -6.47 2.15 -12.22
N CYS A 205 -5.95 0.93 -12.36
CA CYS A 205 -6.14 0.07 -13.53
C CYS A 205 -6.29 -1.38 -13.09
N GLY A 206 -6.82 -2.21 -14.00
CA GLY A 206 -7.11 -3.61 -13.80
C GLY A 206 -7.54 -4.28 -15.10
N PRO A 207 -7.93 -5.56 -15.06
CA PRO A 207 -8.28 -6.32 -16.26
C PRO A 207 -9.48 -5.75 -17.04
N TYR A 208 -10.37 -5.02 -16.36
CA TYR A 208 -11.55 -4.40 -16.96
C TYR A 208 -11.50 -2.87 -16.98
N VAL A 209 -10.46 -2.27 -16.38
CA VAL A 209 -10.27 -0.80 -16.31
C VAL A 209 -8.85 -0.51 -16.77
N ASP A 210 -8.67 0.02 -17.98
CA ASP A 210 -7.33 0.28 -18.54
C ASP A 210 -6.42 -0.97 -18.55
N ALA A 211 -6.95 -2.05 -19.15
CA ALA A 211 -6.29 -3.35 -19.26
C ALA A 211 -4.92 -3.27 -19.95
N GLU A 212 -4.73 -2.32 -20.87
CA GLU A 212 -3.44 -2.09 -21.52
C GLU A 212 -2.36 -1.77 -20.47
N THR A 213 -2.62 -0.83 -19.56
CA THR A 213 -1.69 -0.50 -18.48
C THR A 213 -1.51 -1.68 -17.52
N PHE A 214 -2.58 -2.38 -17.15
CA PHE A 214 -2.48 -3.53 -16.25
C PHE A 214 -1.61 -4.65 -16.82
N ASN A 215 -1.78 -4.96 -18.11
CA ASN A 215 -0.99 -5.97 -18.82
C ASN A 215 0.51 -5.64 -18.89
N MET A 216 0.90 -4.36 -18.77
CA MET A 216 2.31 -3.99 -18.67
C MET A 216 2.97 -4.59 -17.43
N PHE A 217 2.26 -4.64 -16.30
CA PHE A 217 2.80 -5.22 -15.07
C PHE A 217 2.87 -6.75 -15.16
N LEU A 218 1.89 -7.39 -15.80
CA LEU A 218 1.86 -8.85 -15.93
C LEU A 218 3.02 -9.44 -16.76
N ALA A 219 3.78 -8.59 -17.46
CA ALA A 219 5.02 -9.00 -18.13
C ALA A 219 6.06 -9.55 -17.13
N ASP A 220 6.19 -8.94 -15.95
CA ASP A 220 7.20 -9.29 -14.94
C ASP A 220 6.59 -9.75 -13.61
N PHE A 221 5.27 -9.58 -13.44
CA PHE A 221 4.54 -9.86 -12.21
C PHE A 221 3.39 -10.84 -12.43
N VAL A 222 2.92 -11.42 -11.33
CA VAL A 222 1.74 -12.28 -11.24
C VAL A 222 0.75 -11.60 -10.31
N SER A 223 -0.53 -11.57 -10.70
CA SER A 223 -1.60 -11.17 -9.80
C SER A 223 -2.12 -12.40 -9.04
N PRO A 224 -1.95 -12.48 -7.70
CA PRO A 224 -2.58 -13.48 -6.83
C PRO A 224 -4.09 -13.18 -6.61
N THR A 225 -4.56 -12.02 -7.05
CA THR A 225 -5.93 -11.57 -6.83
C THR A 225 -6.86 -12.21 -7.86
N PRO A 226 -7.90 -12.95 -7.44
CA PRO A 226 -8.88 -13.50 -8.35
C PRO A 226 -9.63 -12.36 -9.06
N VAL A 227 -10.08 -12.62 -10.29
CA VAL A 227 -10.80 -11.64 -11.11
C VAL A 227 -12.23 -12.14 -11.35
N PRO A 228 -13.28 -11.30 -11.19
CA PRO A 228 -13.24 -9.94 -10.65
C PRO A 228 -13.24 -9.94 -9.10
N LEU A 229 -12.24 -9.30 -8.49
CA LEU A 229 -12.30 -8.86 -7.09
C LEU A 229 -12.39 -7.34 -7.09
N GLU A 230 -13.60 -6.81 -6.97
CA GLU A 230 -13.86 -5.37 -7.01
C GLU A 230 -13.40 -4.73 -5.71
N THR A 231 -12.52 -3.75 -5.81
CA THR A 231 -12.02 -2.98 -4.66
C THR A 231 -12.58 -1.58 -4.60
N TRP A 232 -13.18 -1.10 -5.68
CA TRP A 232 -13.99 0.10 -5.68
C TRP A 232 -15.39 -0.28 -6.16
N ASP A 233 -16.38 -0.10 -5.32
CA ASP A 233 -17.75 -0.55 -5.59
C ASP A 233 -18.68 0.65 -5.79
N ALA A 234 -19.34 0.72 -6.95
CA ALA A 234 -20.26 1.80 -7.28
C ALA A 234 -21.47 1.86 -6.32
N GLU A 235 -21.84 0.73 -5.72
CA GLU A 235 -22.94 0.65 -4.76
C GLU A 235 -22.53 1.00 -3.31
N ASN A 236 -21.24 1.21 -3.06
CA ASN A 236 -20.77 1.69 -1.77
C ASN A 236 -21.34 3.10 -1.49
N ILE A 237 -21.95 3.27 -0.32
CA ILE A 237 -22.55 4.56 0.11
C ILE A 237 -21.55 5.71 0.00
N LEU A 238 -20.27 5.49 0.31
CA LEU A 238 -19.24 6.52 0.21
C LEU A 238 -19.01 6.96 -1.25
N ASN A 239 -19.10 6.02 -2.21
CA ASN A 239 -19.00 6.30 -3.64
C ASN A 239 -20.26 6.98 -4.19
N GLN A 240 -21.43 6.61 -3.69
CA GLN A 240 -22.71 7.27 -4.02
C GLN A 240 -22.83 8.69 -3.45
N MET A 241 -22.04 9.04 -2.44
CA MET A 241 -21.95 10.40 -1.88
C MET A 241 -20.74 11.18 -2.40
N GLY A 242 -19.82 10.49 -3.08
CA GLY A 242 -18.53 11.01 -3.51
C GLY A 242 -18.59 11.80 -4.81
N PRO A 243 -17.41 12.24 -5.30
CA PRO A 243 -17.31 13.05 -6.52
C PRO A 243 -17.79 12.32 -7.79
N TYR A 244 -17.84 10.99 -7.75
CA TYR A 244 -18.26 10.16 -8.88
C TYR A 244 -19.75 9.76 -8.83
N ALA A 245 -20.51 10.21 -7.84
CA ALA A 245 -21.91 9.83 -7.64
C ALA A 245 -22.81 10.11 -8.86
N SER A 246 -22.53 11.16 -9.63
CA SER A 246 -23.30 11.55 -10.82
C SER A 246 -22.88 10.81 -12.10
N GLU A 247 -21.74 10.13 -12.06
CA GLU A 247 -21.19 9.40 -13.20
C GLU A 247 -21.45 7.92 -12.94
N HIS A 248 -22.31 7.28 -13.74
CA HIS A 248 -22.64 5.85 -13.61
C HIS A 248 -21.43 4.96 -13.97
N HIS A 249 -20.36 5.02 -13.19
CA HIS A 249 -19.19 4.16 -13.30
C HIS A 249 -19.53 2.78 -12.77
N PRO A 250 -19.17 1.70 -13.48
CA PRO A 250 -19.25 0.36 -12.92
C PRO A 250 -18.21 0.19 -11.80
N SER A 251 -18.45 -0.79 -10.93
CA SER A 251 -17.49 -1.26 -9.93
C SER A 251 -16.18 -1.71 -10.60
N GLN A 252 -15.06 -1.56 -9.88
CA GLN A 252 -13.71 -1.61 -10.44
C GLN A 252 -12.76 -2.43 -9.56
N ALA A 253 -11.91 -3.21 -10.20
CA ALA A 253 -10.79 -3.92 -9.58
C ALA A 253 -9.49 -3.16 -9.88
N ILE A 254 -9.16 -2.16 -9.06
CA ILE A 254 -8.12 -1.17 -9.35
C ILE A 254 -7.01 -1.10 -8.29
N ASP A 255 -7.25 -1.68 -7.12
CA ASP A 255 -6.23 -1.93 -6.12
C ASP A 255 -5.66 -3.33 -6.36
N HIS A 256 -4.34 -3.48 -6.26
CA HIS A 256 -3.69 -4.76 -6.53
C HIS A 256 -2.51 -5.00 -5.57
N ILE A 257 -2.25 -6.28 -5.31
CA ILE A 257 -0.96 -6.76 -4.82
C ILE A 257 -0.37 -7.62 -5.92
N LEU A 258 0.75 -7.24 -6.51
CA LEU A 258 1.40 -7.95 -7.61
C LEU A 258 2.74 -8.51 -7.14
N ILE A 259 2.97 -9.79 -7.39
CA ILE A 259 4.16 -10.52 -6.94
C ILE A 259 5.08 -10.69 -8.14
N SER A 260 6.37 -10.33 -8.02
CA SER A 260 7.30 -10.53 -9.14
C SER A 260 7.44 -12.02 -9.44
N LYS A 261 7.68 -12.37 -10.71
CA LYS A 261 7.90 -13.78 -11.11
C LYS A 261 9.04 -14.43 -10.32
N ALA A 262 10.10 -13.67 -10.03
CA ALA A 262 11.24 -14.14 -9.24
C ALA A 262 10.87 -14.48 -7.78
N LEU A 263 9.93 -13.74 -7.16
CA LEU A 263 9.41 -14.07 -5.84
C LEU A 263 8.40 -15.22 -5.90
N HIS A 264 7.53 -15.21 -6.91
CA HIS A 264 6.49 -16.22 -7.12
C HIS A 264 7.08 -17.65 -7.28
N GLU A 265 8.25 -17.79 -7.90
CA GLU A 265 8.96 -19.08 -7.99
C GLU A 265 9.46 -19.62 -6.65
N LYS A 266 9.51 -18.78 -5.61
CA LYS A 266 10.09 -19.07 -4.29
C LYS A 266 9.09 -18.91 -3.15
N CYS A 267 7.81 -18.73 -3.46
CA CYS A 267 6.77 -18.57 -2.45
C CYS A 267 5.52 -19.33 -2.85
N THR A 268 4.70 -19.67 -1.86
CA THR A 268 3.36 -20.21 -2.11
C THR A 268 2.33 -19.18 -1.68
N ILE A 269 1.39 -18.85 -2.57
CA ILE A 269 0.22 -18.04 -2.23
C ILE A 269 -0.78 -18.97 -1.52
N HIS A 270 -1.02 -18.74 -0.24
CA HIS A 270 -1.99 -19.52 0.54
C HIS A 270 -3.39 -18.95 0.42
N ASP A 271 -3.50 -17.63 0.40
CA ASP A 271 -4.80 -16.96 0.44
C ASP A 271 -4.74 -15.56 -0.17
N THR A 272 -5.88 -15.13 -0.73
CA THR A 272 -6.13 -13.76 -1.18
C THR A 272 -7.54 -13.37 -0.80
N ARG A 273 -7.71 -12.27 -0.05
CA ARG A 273 -8.99 -11.83 0.50
C ARG A 273 -9.28 -10.37 0.21
N LEU A 274 -10.55 -10.09 -0.05
CA LEU A 274 -11.12 -8.75 0.05
C LEU A 274 -11.34 -8.43 1.53
N MET A 275 -10.96 -7.23 1.94
CA MET A 275 -11.00 -6.76 3.31
C MET A 275 -11.87 -5.51 3.39
N TYR A 276 -12.62 -5.35 4.48
CA TYR A 276 -13.34 -4.12 4.82
C TYR A 276 -14.44 -3.71 3.81
N ASN A 277 -15.00 -4.68 3.10
CA ASN A 277 -16.15 -4.50 2.21
C ASN A 277 -17.50 -4.44 2.95
N GLU A 278 -17.50 -4.69 4.26
CA GLU A 278 -18.69 -4.61 5.11
C GLU A 278 -18.78 -3.24 5.82
N PRO A 279 -19.98 -2.63 5.89
CA PRO A 279 -20.20 -1.41 6.66
C PRO A 279 -19.99 -1.63 8.17
N THR A 280 -18.93 -1.03 8.72
CA THR A 280 -18.49 -1.23 10.10
C THR A 280 -18.43 0.05 10.91
N VAL A 281 -18.27 1.21 10.27
CA VAL A 281 -18.14 2.51 10.93
C VAL A 281 -19.51 3.13 11.13
N TYR A 282 -19.96 3.27 12.37
CA TYR A 282 -21.25 3.87 12.68
C TYR A 282 -21.19 5.40 12.58
N ILE A 283 -22.15 5.97 11.84
CA ILE A 283 -22.29 7.40 11.61
C ILE A 283 -23.57 7.87 12.29
N GLU A 284 -23.41 8.59 13.40
CA GLU A 284 -24.54 9.07 14.22
C GLU A 284 -25.50 9.94 13.41
N THR A 285 -24.99 10.83 12.57
CA THR A 285 -25.80 11.76 11.77
C THR A 285 -26.65 11.06 10.69
N LEU A 286 -26.29 9.84 10.30
CA LEU A 286 -27.04 9.03 9.34
C LEU A 286 -27.85 7.90 9.99
N ASP A 287 -27.61 7.64 11.28
CA ASP A 287 -28.04 6.43 12.00
C ASP A 287 -27.77 5.14 11.21
N LYS A 288 -26.59 5.07 10.58
CA LYS A 288 -26.20 3.98 9.68
C LYS A 288 -24.72 3.66 9.81
N LYS A 289 -24.35 2.45 9.40
CA LYS A 289 -22.94 2.11 9.19
C LYS A 289 -22.52 2.38 7.75
N VAL A 290 -21.29 2.84 7.60
CA VAL A 290 -20.57 2.95 6.31
C VAL A 290 -19.34 2.06 6.35
N THR A 291 -18.78 1.77 5.18
CA THR A 291 -17.50 1.05 5.07
C THR A 291 -16.35 1.91 5.60
N LEU A 292 -15.22 1.28 5.88
CA LEU A 292 -14.03 1.96 6.39
C LEU A 292 -13.47 2.98 5.38
N SER A 293 -13.56 2.65 4.10
CA SER A 293 -13.12 3.46 2.98
C SER A 293 -14.08 3.27 1.80
N ASP A 294 -14.01 4.19 0.85
CA ASP A 294 -14.68 4.10 -0.45
C ASP A 294 -14.02 3.04 -1.36
N HIS A 295 -12.79 2.64 -1.00
CA HIS A 295 -12.13 1.42 -1.47
C HIS A 295 -12.17 0.30 -0.40
N TYR A 296 -12.20 -0.94 -0.85
CA TYR A 296 -11.99 -2.14 -0.06
C TYR A 296 -10.51 -2.52 -0.08
N GLY A 297 -10.03 -3.12 1.00
CA GLY A 297 -8.64 -3.58 1.09
C GLY A 297 -8.43 -4.92 0.39
N ILE A 298 -7.20 -5.21 -0.03
CA ILE A 298 -6.78 -6.56 -0.46
C ILE A 298 -5.71 -7.05 0.48
N GLN A 299 -5.87 -8.28 0.98
CA GLN A 299 -4.82 -8.98 1.72
C GLN A 299 -4.40 -10.25 0.98
N ILE A 300 -3.09 -10.52 0.95
CA ILE A 300 -2.54 -11.82 0.52
C ILE A 300 -1.75 -12.45 1.65
N GLU A 301 -1.76 -13.78 1.71
CA GLU A 301 -0.91 -14.58 2.59
C GLU A 301 0.10 -15.39 1.75
N LEU A 302 1.39 -15.13 1.97
CA LEU A 302 2.50 -15.77 1.28
C LEU A 302 3.28 -16.63 2.27
N GLU A 303 3.55 -17.87 1.91
CA GLU A 303 4.59 -18.67 2.54
C GLU A 303 5.90 -18.42 1.81
N LEU A 304 6.84 -17.80 2.53
CA LEU A 304 8.15 -17.38 2.07
C LEU A 304 9.23 -18.34 2.55
#